data_AF-A0A392MSP1-F1
#
_entry.id   AF-A0A392MSP1-F1
#
_cell.length_a   1.000
_cell.length_b   1.000
_cell.length_c   1.000
_cell.angle_alpha   90.00
_cell.angle_beta   90.00
_cell.angle_gamma   90.00
#
_symmetry.space_group_name_H-M   'P 1'
#
loop_
_entity.id
_entity.type
_entity.pdbx_description
1 polymer ?
#
loop_
_entity_poly.entity_id
_entity_poly.type
_entity_poly.pdbx_seq_one_letter_code
_entity_poly.pdbx_strand_id
1 'polypeptide(L)'
;GVMMTHGNVLATLSAVMTIVPKLGKKDVYLAYLPLAHILELAAENLMAAVGIAIGYGSPLTLTDTSSKIKKGTKGDATVLMPTLLAAVPAILDRVRDGVFKKVNAAGGLSKKLFYLAYERRLQAINGSWFGAWGLEKALWNFLVFRKVRAILGGRIRFILSGGAPLSGDTQQFINICLGSVLYILVFFNWKM
;
A
#
# COMPACT_ATOMS: atom_id res chain seq x y z
N GLY A 1 -27.33 11.37 3.92
CA GLY A 1 -26.08 11.46 4.67
C GLY A 1 -26.14 10.54 5.87
N VAL A 2 -25.03 9.94 6.25
CA VAL A 2 -24.94 9.04 7.39
C VAL A 2 -24.68 9.86 8.66
N MET A 3 -25.43 9.63 9.75
CA MET A 3 -25.10 10.24 11.04
C MET A 3 -23.89 9.52 11.66
N MET A 4 -22.78 10.25 11.78
CA MET A 4 -21.56 9.77 12.43
C MET A 4 -21.33 10.57 13.72
N THR A 5 -21.46 9.90 14.86
CA THR A 5 -21.19 10.50 16.17
C THR A 5 -19.68 10.52 16.43
N HIS A 6 -19.22 11.37 17.34
CA HIS A 6 -17.82 11.36 17.81
C HIS A 6 -17.41 9.99 18.38
N GLY A 7 -18.34 9.29 19.04
CA GLY A 7 -18.12 7.94 19.56
C GLY A 7 -17.78 6.93 18.46
N ASN A 8 -18.43 7.00 17.29
CA ASN A 8 -18.12 6.12 16.16
C ASN A 8 -16.70 6.34 15.62
N VAL A 9 -16.28 7.61 15.52
CA VAL A 9 -14.92 7.96 15.09
C VAL A 9 -13.90 7.45 16.11
N LEU A 10 -14.08 7.76 17.40
CA LEU A 10 -13.18 7.32 18.48
C LEU A 10 -13.07 5.80 18.61
N ALA A 11 -14.19 5.07 18.43
CA ALA A 11 -14.18 3.62 18.43
C ALA A 11 -13.35 3.06 17.26
N THR A 12 -13.47 3.67 16.07
CA THR A 12 -12.68 3.30 14.89
C THR A 12 -11.19 3.56 15.12
N LEU A 13 -10.84 4.72 15.69
CA LEU A 13 -9.46 5.06 16.03
C LEU A 13 -8.85 4.05 17.01
N SER A 14 -9.61 3.73 18.07
CA SER A 14 -9.18 2.79 19.11
C SER A 14 -8.97 1.38 18.54
N ALA A 15 -9.85 0.93 17.65
CA ALA A 15 -9.71 -0.36 16.98
C ALA A 15 -8.49 -0.40 16.04
N VAL A 16 -8.20 0.68 15.32
CA VAL A 16 -7.00 0.73 14.46
C VAL A 16 -5.72 0.73 15.30
N MET A 17 -5.70 1.43 16.45
CA MET A 17 -4.56 1.41 17.38
C MET A 17 -4.25 0.02 17.94
N THR A 18 -5.26 -0.84 18.12
CA THR A 18 -5.03 -2.22 18.61
C THR A 18 -4.58 -3.15 17.49
N ILE A 19 -5.03 -2.93 16.25
CA ILE A 19 -4.69 -3.76 15.09
C ILE A 19 -3.30 -3.45 14.54
N VAL A 20 -2.90 -2.17 14.53
CA VAL A 20 -1.64 -1.71 13.94
C VAL A 20 -0.61 -1.47 15.04
N PRO A 21 0.27 -2.45 15.35
CA PRO A 21 1.24 -2.31 16.42
C PRO A 21 2.36 -1.34 16.02
N LYS A 22 2.89 -0.61 17.02
CA LYS A 22 4.09 0.24 16.89
C LYS A 22 3.94 1.42 15.92
N LEU A 23 2.77 2.06 15.90
CA LEU A 23 2.61 3.41 15.36
C LEU A 23 3.38 4.39 16.25
N GLY A 24 4.14 5.31 15.65
CA GLY A 24 4.86 6.33 16.42
C GLY A 24 5.41 7.46 15.56
N LYS A 25 6.01 8.45 16.21
CA LYS A 25 6.47 9.71 15.60
C LYS A 25 7.54 9.57 14.50
N LYS A 26 8.11 8.37 14.31
CA LYS A 26 9.06 8.06 13.22
C LYS A 26 8.35 7.72 11.91
N ASP A 27 7.05 7.46 11.97
CA ASP A 27 6.25 7.15 10.80
C ASP A 27 5.83 8.43 10.08
N VAL A 28 5.56 8.28 8.79
CA VAL A 28 5.07 9.34 7.91
C VAL A 28 3.89 8.78 7.13
N TYR A 29 2.76 9.46 7.23
CA TYR A 29 1.51 9.10 6.55
C TYR A 29 1.32 9.96 5.30
N LEU A 30 0.94 9.33 4.19
CA LEU A 30 0.58 10.03 2.95
C LEU A 30 -0.94 10.13 2.83
N ALA A 31 -1.47 11.32 3.07
CA ALA A 31 -2.87 11.64 2.90
C ALA A 31 -3.12 12.11 1.46
N TYR A 32 -3.75 11.26 0.66
CA TYR A 32 -4.04 11.58 -0.75
C TYR A 32 -5.48 11.28 -1.16
N LEU A 33 -6.27 10.62 -0.31
CA LEU A 33 -7.69 10.47 -0.57
C LEU A 33 -8.44 11.74 -0.17
N PRO A 34 -9.62 12.01 -0.75
CA PRO A 34 -10.46 13.09 -0.29
C PRO A 34 -10.91 12.86 1.16
N LEU A 35 -10.85 13.89 2.01
CA LEU A 35 -11.38 13.88 3.38
C LEU A 35 -12.87 13.52 3.47
N ALA A 36 -13.62 13.64 2.37
CA ALA A 36 -15.00 13.15 2.28
C ALA A 36 -15.12 11.64 2.47
N HIS A 37 -14.03 10.89 2.29
CA HIS A 37 -13.99 9.46 2.53
C HIS A 37 -13.69 9.18 4.02
N ILE A 38 -14.61 8.51 4.71
CA ILE A 38 -14.51 8.24 6.17
C ILE A 38 -13.20 7.54 6.58
N LEU A 39 -12.65 6.69 5.70
CA LEU A 39 -11.35 6.04 5.90
C LEU A 39 -10.21 7.06 6.03
N GLU A 40 -10.20 8.12 5.21
CA GLU A 40 -9.18 9.16 5.29
C GLU A 40 -9.39 10.03 6.52
N LEU A 41 -10.64 10.41 6.81
CA LEU A 41 -10.98 11.15 8.02
C LEU A 41 -10.53 10.40 9.29
N ALA A 42 -10.78 9.09 9.37
CA ALA A 42 -10.34 8.28 10.49
C ALA A 42 -8.81 8.14 10.53
N ALA A 43 -8.16 7.93 9.38
CA ALA A 43 -6.70 7.83 9.33
C ALA A 43 -6.02 9.14 9.76
N GLU A 44 -6.44 10.30 9.24
CA GLU A 44 -5.86 11.60 9.61
C GLU A 44 -6.05 11.90 11.11
N ASN A 45 -7.25 11.67 11.65
CA ASN A 45 -7.48 11.83 13.09
C ASN A 45 -6.60 10.90 13.93
N LEU A 46 -6.35 9.67 13.46
CA LEU A 46 -5.45 8.74 14.13
C LEU A 46 -4.01 9.25 14.11
N MET A 47 -3.52 9.66 12.94
CA MET A 47 -2.15 10.15 12.79
C MET A 47 -1.93 11.42 13.63
N ALA A 48 -2.91 12.32 13.66
CA ALA A 48 -2.88 13.51 14.51
C ALA A 48 -2.85 13.14 16.01
N ALA A 49 -3.67 12.17 16.45
CA ALA A 49 -3.71 11.72 17.84
C ALA A 49 -2.38 11.07 18.30
N VAL A 50 -1.68 10.36 17.41
CA VAL A 50 -0.37 9.73 17.71
C VAL A 50 0.79 10.74 17.57
N GLY A 51 0.60 11.81 16.80
CA GLY A 51 1.66 12.77 16.46
C GLY A 51 2.57 12.29 15.32
N ILE A 52 1.98 11.64 14.33
CA ILE A 52 2.63 11.19 13.09
C ILE A 52 2.63 12.32 12.06
N ALA A 53 3.72 12.46 11.29
CA ALA A 53 3.79 13.46 10.24
C ALA A 53 2.86 13.08 9.07
N ILE A 54 2.03 14.03 8.63
CA ILE A 54 1.10 13.85 7.51
C ILE A 54 1.62 14.66 6.32
N GLY A 55 1.84 13.99 5.18
CA GLY A 55 2.09 14.65 3.90
C GLY A 55 0.85 14.58 3.03
N TYR A 56 0.43 15.72 2.49
CA TYR A 56 -0.73 15.80 1.61
C TYR A 56 -0.33 15.63 0.15
N GLY A 57 -1.12 14.86 -0.59
CA GLY A 57 -0.94 14.61 -2.02
C GLY A 57 -2.29 14.43 -2.74
N SER A 58 -2.23 14.01 -3.99
CA SER A 58 -3.43 13.68 -4.78
C SER A 58 -3.33 12.27 -5.36
N PRO A 59 -4.44 11.54 -5.58
CA PRO A 59 -4.39 10.21 -6.21
C PRO A 59 -3.78 10.29 -7.62
N LEU A 60 -3.90 11.45 -8.27
CA LEU A 60 -3.40 11.72 -9.61
C LEU A 60 -1.93 12.17 -9.64
N THR A 61 -1.30 12.36 -8.48
CA THR A 61 0.12 12.70 -8.30
C THR A 61 0.86 11.70 -7.39
N LEU A 62 0.16 10.62 -7.01
CA LEU A 62 0.67 9.62 -6.07
C LEU A 62 1.95 8.92 -6.55
N THR A 63 1.98 8.48 -7.81
CA THR A 63 3.09 7.71 -8.38
C THR A 63 3.72 8.46 -9.55
N ASP A 64 5.00 8.25 -9.83
CA ASP A 64 5.71 8.87 -10.97
C ASP A 64 5.05 8.60 -12.35
N THR A 65 4.11 7.65 -12.42
CA THR A 65 3.35 7.29 -13.62
C THR A 65 1.94 7.87 -13.66
N SER A 66 1.53 8.63 -12.64
CA SER A 66 0.18 9.18 -12.59
C SER A 66 -0.03 10.27 -13.65
N SER A 67 -1.25 10.34 -14.19
CA SER A 67 -1.58 11.12 -15.40
C SER A 67 -1.41 12.63 -15.28
N LYS A 68 -1.41 13.18 -14.06
CA LYS A 68 -1.24 14.63 -13.81
C LYS A 68 0.19 15.04 -13.48
N ILE A 69 1.14 14.11 -13.40
CA ILE A 69 2.54 14.43 -13.16
C ILE A 69 3.21 14.79 -14.48
N LYS A 70 3.95 15.91 -14.49
CA LYS A 70 4.76 16.29 -15.65
C LYS A 70 5.82 15.22 -15.88
N LYS A 71 5.90 14.65 -17.09
CA LYS A 71 6.92 13.65 -17.45
C LYS A 71 8.31 14.17 -17.05
N GLY A 72 8.99 13.44 -16.16
CA GLY A 72 10.30 13.82 -15.60
C GLY A 72 10.28 14.33 -14.16
N THR A 73 9.11 14.51 -13.54
CA THR A 73 9.00 14.86 -12.11
C THR A 73 8.67 13.64 -11.24
N LYS A 74 9.12 13.69 -9.98
CA LYS A 74 8.87 12.64 -8.99
C LYS A 74 7.46 12.82 -8.40
N GLY A 75 6.75 11.72 -8.18
CA GLY A 75 5.46 11.71 -7.50
C GLY A 75 5.57 11.86 -5.99
N ASP A 76 4.44 12.15 -5.37
CA ASP A 76 4.35 12.52 -3.96
C ASP A 76 4.88 11.39 -3.06
N ALA A 77 4.57 10.14 -3.38
CA ALA A 77 5.07 8.99 -2.63
C ALA A 77 6.59 8.85 -2.73
N THR A 78 7.18 9.16 -3.89
CA THR A 78 8.63 9.09 -4.12
C THR A 78 9.37 10.16 -3.33
N VAL A 79 8.79 11.36 -3.20
CA VAL A 79 9.40 12.49 -2.48
C VAL A 79 9.21 12.34 -0.97
N LEU A 80 7.99 12.05 -0.52
CA LEU A 80 7.65 11.94 0.89
C LEU A 80 8.23 10.67 1.53
N MET A 81 8.40 9.60 0.75
CA MET A 81 8.81 8.28 1.23
C MET A 81 7.98 7.80 2.44
N PRO A 82 6.65 7.69 2.30
CA PRO A 82 5.77 7.38 3.42
C PRO A 82 6.03 5.99 4.00
N THR A 83 5.75 5.82 5.29
CA THR A 83 5.78 4.52 5.97
C THR A 83 4.37 3.94 6.15
N LEU A 84 3.34 4.79 6.14
CA LEU A 84 1.94 4.42 6.31
C LEU A 84 1.13 4.94 5.12
N LEU A 85 0.23 4.11 4.62
CA LEU A 85 -0.63 4.48 3.50
C LEU A 85 -2.01 3.87 3.68
N ALA A 86 -3.06 4.67 3.50
CA ALA A 86 -4.42 4.16 3.40
C ALA A 86 -4.84 4.09 1.92
N ALA A 87 -5.51 3.02 1.53
CA ALA A 87 -5.91 2.77 0.15
C ALA A 87 -7.26 2.08 0.07
N VAL A 88 -7.99 2.39 -1.01
CA VAL A 88 -9.18 1.66 -1.41
C VAL A 88 -8.76 0.57 -2.41
N PRO A 89 -9.43 -0.58 -2.50
CA PRO A 89 -9.09 -1.65 -3.44
C PRO A 89 -8.84 -1.18 -4.87
N ALA A 90 -9.66 -0.27 -5.39
CA ALA A 90 -9.49 0.30 -6.72
C ALA A 90 -8.14 1.02 -6.93
N ILE A 91 -7.55 1.60 -5.87
CA ILE A 91 -6.22 2.23 -5.95
C ILE A 91 -5.13 1.15 -5.95
N LEU A 92 -5.28 0.11 -5.13
CA LEU A 92 -4.35 -1.04 -5.10
C LEU A 92 -4.33 -1.77 -6.45
N ASP A 93 -5.49 -1.96 -7.08
CA ASP A 93 -5.59 -2.53 -8.41
C ASP A 93 -4.87 -1.67 -9.46
N ARG A 94 -5.04 -0.34 -9.41
CA ARG A 94 -4.29 0.57 -10.30
C ARG A 94 -2.79 0.51 -10.08
N VAL A 95 -2.34 0.40 -8.82
CA VAL A 95 -0.92 0.23 -8.50
C VAL A 95 -0.41 -1.08 -9.10
N ARG A 96 -1.13 -2.19 -8.91
CA ARG A 96 -0.81 -3.49 -9.50
C ARG A 96 -0.70 -3.41 -11.03
N ASP A 97 -1.70 -2.84 -11.68
CA ASP A 97 -1.72 -2.70 -13.14
C ASP A 97 -0.59 -1.77 -13.63
N GLY A 98 -0.28 -0.71 -12.87
CA GLY A 98 0.85 0.18 -13.12
C GLY A 98 2.20 -0.53 -13.03
N VAL A 99 2.37 -1.43 -12.06
CA VAL A 99 3.56 -2.28 -11.94
C VAL A 99 3.65 -3.23 -13.14
N PHE A 100 2.58 -3.93 -13.49
CA PHE A 100 2.57 -4.82 -14.67
C PHE A 100 2.86 -4.08 -15.97
N LYS A 101 2.33 -2.86 -16.15
CA LYS A 101 2.66 -2.02 -17.31
C LYS A 101 4.15 -1.68 -17.35
N LYS A 102 4.76 -1.29 -16.24
CA LYS A 102 6.22 -1.02 -16.16
C LYS A 102 7.05 -2.28 -16.45
N VAL A 103 6.67 -3.43 -15.89
CA VAL A 103 7.36 -4.71 -16.12
C VAL A 103 7.24 -5.14 -17.59
N ASN A 104 6.06 -4.99 -18.18
CA ASN A 104 5.84 -5.30 -19.59
C ASN A 104 6.61 -4.34 -20.53
N ALA A 105 6.65 -3.05 -20.19
CA ALA A 105 7.42 -2.06 -20.96
C ALA A 105 8.94 -2.28 -20.85
N ALA A 106 9.44 -2.73 -19.70
CA ALA A 106 10.86 -3.05 -19.52
C ALA A 106 11.32 -4.25 -20.37
N GLY A 107 10.40 -5.18 -20.69
CA GLY A 107 10.63 -6.28 -21.62
C GLY A 107 11.74 -7.27 -21.23
N GLY A 108 11.92 -8.28 -22.08
CA GLY A 108 13.06 -9.20 -22.05
C GLY A 108 13.32 -9.93 -20.72
N LEU A 109 14.57 -9.86 -20.27
CA LEU A 109 15.06 -10.50 -19.04
C LEU A 109 14.37 -9.95 -17.78
N SER A 110 14.09 -8.64 -17.72
CA SER A 110 13.46 -8.01 -16.55
C SER A 110 12.05 -8.54 -16.32
N LYS A 111 11.30 -8.78 -17.40
CA LYS A 111 9.96 -9.40 -17.33
C LYS A 111 10.06 -10.83 -16.80
N LYS A 112 10.92 -11.67 -17.39
CA LYS A 112 11.10 -13.07 -16.96
C LYS A 112 11.54 -13.16 -15.49
N LEU A 113 12.47 -12.30 -15.07
CA LEU A 113 12.93 -12.22 -13.67
C LEU A 113 11.79 -11.83 -12.72
N PHE A 114 10.91 -10.91 -13.11
CA PHE A 114 9.75 -10.53 -12.29
C PHE A 114 8.79 -11.70 -12.08
N TYR A 115 8.39 -12.39 -13.16
CA TYR A 115 7.48 -13.53 -13.04
C TYR A 115 8.10 -14.69 -12.25
N LEU A 116 9.38 -14.99 -12.48
CA LEU A 116 10.10 -16.01 -11.72
C LEU A 116 10.16 -15.66 -10.22
N ALA A 117 10.49 -14.41 -9.89
CA ALA A 117 10.52 -13.94 -8.50
C ALA A 117 9.14 -13.99 -7.84
N TYR A 118 8.10 -13.65 -8.59
CA TYR A 118 6.71 -13.68 -8.13
C TYR A 118 6.26 -15.11 -7.82
N GLU A 119 6.45 -16.04 -8.76
CA GLU A 119 6.10 -17.45 -8.60
C GLU A 119 6.86 -18.11 -7.43
N ARG A 120 8.16 -17.86 -7.30
CA ARG A 120 8.96 -18.39 -6.19
C ARG A 120 8.48 -17.90 -4.83
N ARG A 121 7.96 -16.67 -4.76
CA ARG A 121 7.44 -16.10 -3.51
C ARG A 121 6.01 -16.56 -3.22
N LEU A 122 5.21 -16.80 -4.25
CA LEU A 122 3.91 -17.42 -4.14
C LEU A 122 4.03 -18.88 -3.64
N GLN A 123 4.98 -19.65 -4.17
CA GLN A 123 5.29 -21.00 -3.68
C GLN A 123 5.76 -21.01 -2.22
N ALA A 124 6.52 -20.00 -1.79
CA ALA A 124 6.92 -19.84 -0.40
C ALA A 124 5.73 -19.57 0.54
N ILE A 125 4.76 -18.76 0.11
CA ILE A 125 3.54 -18.48 0.88
C ILE A 125 2.64 -19.72 0.97
N ASN A 126 2.58 -20.53 -0.09
CA ASN A 126 1.83 -21.78 -0.13
C ASN A 126 2.52 -22.94 0.63
N GLY A 127 3.58 -22.66 1.40
CA GLY A 127 4.24 -23.66 2.24
C GLY A 127 5.07 -24.69 1.47
N SER A 128 5.42 -24.42 0.21
CA SER A 128 6.23 -25.34 -0.59
C SER A 128 7.71 -25.26 -0.21
N TRP A 129 8.37 -26.42 -0.14
CA TRP A 129 9.81 -26.55 0.16
C TRP A 129 10.71 -25.77 -0.84
N PHE A 130 10.24 -25.60 -2.08
CA PHE A 130 10.93 -24.86 -3.16
C PHE A 130 10.69 -23.34 -3.14
N GLY A 131 10.04 -22.80 -2.09
CA GLY A 131 9.92 -21.37 -1.90
C GLY A 131 11.28 -20.67 -1.81
N ALA A 132 11.36 -19.38 -2.13
CA ALA A 132 12.59 -18.63 -1.91
C ALA A 132 12.84 -18.45 -0.39
N TRP A 133 13.75 -19.25 0.19
CA TRP A 133 14.15 -19.16 1.60
C TRP A 133 15.43 -18.33 1.75
N GLY A 134 15.50 -17.52 2.81
CA GLY A 134 16.71 -16.79 3.22
C GLY A 134 17.34 -15.91 2.13
N LEU A 135 18.44 -16.38 1.54
CA LEU A 135 19.30 -15.63 0.62
C LEU A 135 18.64 -15.39 -0.74
N GLU A 136 17.93 -16.37 -1.32
CA GLU A 136 17.18 -16.15 -2.58
C GLU A 136 16.11 -15.08 -2.37
N LYS A 137 15.41 -15.11 -1.23
CA LYS A 137 14.42 -14.10 -0.87
C LYS A 137 15.04 -12.71 -0.83
N ALA A 138 16.22 -12.57 -0.23
CA ALA A 138 16.94 -11.30 -0.16
C ALA A 138 17.39 -10.82 -1.55
N LEU A 139 17.87 -11.73 -2.40
CA LEU A 139 18.31 -11.44 -3.77
C LEU A 139 17.15 -10.92 -4.63
N TRP A 140 16.02 -11.64 -4.65
CA TRP A 140 14.81 -11.20 -5.36
C TRP A 140 14.26 -9.89 -4.80
N ASN A 141 14.34 -9.72 -3.47
CA ASN A 141 13.93 -8.48 -2.82
C ASN A 141 14.77 -7.27 -3.24
N PHE A 142 16.06 -7.48 -3.49
CA PHE A 142 16.98 -6.43 -3.90
C PHE A 142 16.90 -6.11 -5.40
N LEU A 143 16.78 -7.14 -6.25
CA LEU A 143 16.78 -7.01 -7.70
C LEU A 143 15.44 -6.52 -8.27
N VAL A 144 14.34 -7.11 -7.79
CA VAL A 144 13.00 -6.92 -8.36
C VAL A 144 12.13 -6.08 -7.43
N PHE A 145 11.88 -6.55 -6.21
CA PHE A 145 10.91 -5.90 -5.32
C PHE A 145 11.36 -4.53 -4.82
N ARG A 146 12.67 -4.24 -4.75
CA ARG A 146 13.18 -2.89 -4.45
C ARG A 146 12.72 -1.87 -5.48
N LYS A 147 12.72 -2.23 -6.77
CA LYS A 147 12.26 -1.34 -7.85
C LYS A 147 10.75 -1.10 -7.77
N VAL A 148 9.99 -2.14 -7.42
CA VAL A 148 8.52 -2.03 -7.24
C VAL A 148 8.19 -1.18 -6.02
N ARG A 149 8.85 -1.41 -4.88
CA ARG A 149 8.66 -0.62 -3.66
C ARG A 149 9.05 0.85 -3.83
N ALA A 150 10.07 1.13 -4.64
CA ALA A 150 10.48 2.51 -4.95
C ALA A 150 9.36 3.34 -5.59
N ILE A 151 8.39 2.72 -6.27
CA ILE A 151 7.23 3.42 -6.87
C ILE A 151 6.36 4.10 -5.81
N LEU A 152 6.36 3.56 -4.59
CA LEU A 152 5.62 4.10 -3.45
C LEU A 152 6.57 4.64 -2.36
N GLY A 153 7.78 5.05 -2.73
CA GLY A 153 8.75 5.65 -1.80
C GLY A 153 9.64 4.67 -1.02
N GLY A 154 9.44 3.36 -1.18
CA GLY A 154 10.39 2.34 -0.70
C GLY A 154 10.40 2.05 0.81
N ARG A 155 9.68 2.84 1.62
CA ARG A 155 9.68 2.76 3.10
C ARG A 155 8.36 2.32 3.72
N ILE A 156 7.40 1.90 2.89
CA ILE A 156 6.10 1.46 3.37
C ILE A 156 6.25 0.26 4.32
N ARG A 157 5.69 0.42 5.52
CA ARG A 157 5.60 -0.61 6.55
C ARG A 157 4.21 -1.22 6.58
N PHE A 158 3.19 -0.36 6.55
CA PHE A 158 1.79 -0.73 6.69
C PHE A 158 0.94 -0.07 5.62
N ILE A 159 0.03 -0.86 5.05
CA ILE A 159 -1.01 -0.37 4.17
C ILE A 159 -2.35 -0.74 4.80
N LEU A 160 -3.20 0.26 4.94
CA LEU A 160 -4.58 0.08 5.37
C LEU A 160 -5.48 -0.01 4.15
N SER A 161 -6.11 -1.14 3.92
CA SER A 161 -7.09 -1.29 2.84
C SER A 161 -8.51 -1.31 3.40
N GLY A 162 -9.42 -0.50 2.85
CA GLY A 162 -10.83 -0.51 3.26
C GLY A 162 -11.78 0.13 2.26
N GLY A 163 -13.08 0.14 2.60
CA GLY A 163 -14.16 0.72 1.80
C GLY A 163 -14.80 -0.23 0.76
N ALA A 164 -14.13 -1.31 0.38
CA ALA A 164 -14.66 -2.34 -0.51
C ALA A 164 -13.94 -3.69 -0.27
N PRO A 165 -14.50 -4.83 -0.70
CA PRO A 165 -13.80 -6.10 -0.69
C PRO A 165 -12.59 -6.04 -1.64
N LEU A 166 -11.43 -6.48 -1.14
CA LEU A 166 -10.21 -6.62 -1.93
C LEU A 166 -10.15 -8.03 -2.54
N SER A 167 -9.80 -8.14 -3.81
CA SER A 167 -9.58 -9.46 -4.44
C SER A 167 -8.38 -10.17 -3.81
N GLY A 168 -8.48 -11.49 -3.64
CA GLY A 168 -7.39 -12.30 -3.10
C GLY A 168 -6.09 -12.16 -3.91
N ASP A 169 -6.21 -12.06 -5.23
CA ASP A 169 -5.06 -11.89 -6.13
C ASP A 169 -4.34 -10.55 -5.91
N THR A 170 -5.09 -9.45 -5.77
CA THR A 170 -4.48 -8.14 -5.49
C THR A 170 -3.88 -8.11 -4.08
N GLN A 171 -4.54 -8.70 -3.10
CA GLN A 171 -4.00 -8.84 -1.75
C GLN A 171 -2.66 -9.59 -1.75
N GLN A 172 -2.61 -10.76 -2.39
CA GLN A 172 -1.39 -11.55 -2.51
C GLN A 172 -0.31 -10.78 -3.24
N PHE A 173 -0.66 -10.14 -4.36
CA PHE A 173 0.26 -9.35 -5.16
C PHE A 173 0.92 -8.23 -4.33
N ILE A 174 0.12 -7.45 -3.61
CA ILE A 174 0.60 -6.34 -2.78
C ILE A 174 1.49 -6.84 -1.65
N ASN A 175 1.09 -7.91 -0.96
CA ASN A 175 1.88 -8.52 0.11
C ASN A 175 3.23 -9.07 -0.40
N ILE A 176 3.23 -9.73 -1.56
CA ILE A 176 4.43 -10.27 -2.19
C ILE A 176 5.36 -9.13 -2.64
N CYS A 177 4.81 -8.13 -3.35
CA CYS A 177 5.59 -7.11 -4.03
C CYS A 177 6.12 -6.01 -3.12
N LEU A 178 5.31 -5.59 -2.14
CA LEU A 178 5.70 -4.54 -1.20
C LEU A 178 6.35 -5.10 0.06
N GLY A 179 6.19 -6.40 0.36
CA GLY A 179 6.72 -7.02 1.56
C GLY A 179 6.28 -6.33 2.86
N SER A 180 5.23 -5.50 2.77
CA SER A 180 4.60 -4.75 3.84
C SER A 180 3.41 -5.53 4.36
N VAL A 181 3.15 -5.44 5.66
CA VAL A 181 1.96 -6.05 6.25
C VAL A 181 0.75 -5.24 5.77
N LEU A 182 -0.08 -5.85 4.93
CA LEU A 182 -1.34 -5.27 4.48
C LEU A 182 -2.41 -5.60 5.53
N TYR A 183 -2.87 -4.57 6.24
CA TYR A 183 -4.01 -4.70 7.15
C TYR A 183 -5.28 -4.37 6.37
N ILE A 184 -6.14 -5.37 6.24
CA ILE A 184 -7.43 -5.19 5.60
C ILE A 184 -8.44 -4.84 6.69
N LEU A 185 -8.88 -3.59 6.70
CA LEU A 185 -10.08 -3.19 7.41
C LEU A 185 -11.26 -3.35 6.45
N VAL A 186 -11.88 -4.53 6.49
CA VAL A 186 -13.21 -4.70 5.92
C VAL A 186 -14.16 -3.93 6.83
N PHE A 187 -14.45 -2.68 6.46
CA PHE A 187 -15.64 -2.02 6.98
C PHE A 187 -16.83 -2.86 6.53
N PHE A 188 -17.42 -3.56 7.49
CA PHE A 188 -18.60 -4.38 7.29
C PHE A 188 -19.62 -3.60 6.47
N ASN A 189 -20.02 -4.21 5.36
CA ASN A 189 -21.23 -3.99 4.58
C ASN A 189 -22.10 -2.81 5.06
N TRP A 190 -21.81 -1.59 4.58
CA TRP A 190 -22.82 -0.53 4.53
C TRP A 190 -23.78 -0.80 3.36
N LYS A 191 -24.35 -2.01 3.29
CA LYS A 191 -25.64 -2.22 2.64
C LYS A 191 -26.68 -1.91 3.70
N MET A 192 -27.13 -0.66 3.68
CA MET A 192 -28.53 -0.38 3.99
C MET A 192 -29.37 -0.79 2.79
#